data_AF-Q0RH71-F1
#
_entry.id   AF-Q0RH71-F1
#
_cell.length_a   1.000
_cell.length_b   1.000
_cell.length_c   1.000
_cell.angle_alpha   90.00
_cell.angle_beta   90.00
_cell.angle_gamma   90.00
#
_symmetry.space_group_name_H-M   'P 1'
#
loop_
_entity.id
_entity.type
_entity.pdbx_description
1 polymer ?
#
loop_
_entity_poly.entity_id
_entity_poly.type
_entity_poly.pdbx_seq_one_letter_code
_entity_poly.pdbx_strand_id
1 'polypeptide(L)'
;MGGRWTDPRAGSIVIVRVTERAVDGRATEAALRALAGALGLRRTQVRLVRGATSRVKTFELTTPAADEPALRARLDRLLAGDDLDGTASATTG
;
A
#
# COMPACT_ATOMS: atom_id res chain seq x y z
N MET A 1 0.15 -5.60 -6.90
CA MET A 1 -0.38 -4.89 -5.70
C MET A 1 -1.83 -5.29 -5.58
N GLY A 2 -2.32 -5.79 -4.44
CA GLY A 2 -3.76 -6.05 -4.31
C GLY A 2 -4.15 -7.08 -3.26
N GLY A 3 -5.41 -6.97 -2.83
CA GLY A 3 -6.06 -7.87 -1.88
C GLY A 3 -6.20 -7.25 -0.48
N ARG A 4 -7.40 -7.37 0.09
CA ARG A 4 -7.65 -7.09 1.50
C ARG A 4 -7.21 -8.29 2.34
N TRP A 5 -6.27 -8.07 3.23
CA TRP A 5 -5.90 -9.02 4.27
C TRP A 5 -6.35 -8.48 5.62
N THR A 6 -6.82 -9.34 6.50
CA THR A 6 -7.18 -8.96 7.87
C THR A 6 -6.06 -9.37 8.81
N ASP A 7 -5.42 -8.41 9.46
CA ASP A 7 -4.43 -8.65 10.50
C ASP A 7 -5.06 -8.37 11.89
N PRO A 8 -4.93 -9.28 12.87
CA PRO A 8 -5.56 -9.13 14.17
C PRO A 8 -5.01 -7.95 15.01
N ARG A 9 -3.88 -7.37 14.63
CA ARG A 9 -3.24 -6.24 15.32
C ARG A 9 -3.30 -4.92 14.54
N ALA A 10 -3.46 -4.98 13.22
CA ALA A 10 -3.40 -3.82 12.33
C ALA A 10 -4.69 -3.56 11.53
N GLY A 11 -5.69 -4.46 11.58
CA GLY A 11 -6.94 -4.31 10.85
C GLY A 11 -6.81 -4.70 9.38
N SER A 12 -7.44 -3.94 8.47
CA SER A 12 -7.37 -4.22 7.04
C SER A 12 -6.04 -3.74 6.45
N ILE A 13 -5.26 -4.65 5.88
CA ILE A 13 -3.97 -4.36 5.25
C ILE A 13 -3.99 -4.74 3.76
N VAL A 14 -3.16 -4.06 2.97
CA VAL A 14 -2.96 -4.35 1.54
C VAL A 14 -1.57 -4.95 1.35
N ILE A 15 -1.49 -6.02 0.57
CA ILE A 15 -0.20 -6.63 0.22
C ILE A 15 0.42 -5.87 -0.96
N VAL A 16 1.56 -5.25 -0.67
CA VAL A 16 2.40 -4.59 -1.67
C VAL A 16 3.51 -5.53 -2.10
N ARG A 17 3.41 -6.10 -3.31
CA ARG A 17 4.52 -6.83 -3.94
C ARG A 17 5.43 -5.82 -4.63
N VAL A 18 6.69 -5.75 -4.19
CA VAL A 18 7.75 -4.99 -4.86
C VAL A 18 8.80 -5.96 -5.38
N THR A 19 9.34 -5.68 -6.56
CA THR A 19 10.40 -6.48 -7.20
C THR A 19 11.78 -6.25 -6.59
N GLU A 20 11.98 -5.15 -5.85
CA GLU A 20 13.26 -4.82 -5.23
C GLU A 20 13.53 -5.64 -3.97
N ARG A 21 14.78 -6.14 -3.85
CA ARG A 21 15.25 -6.83 -2.63
C ARG A 21 15.18 -5.87 -1.44
N ALA A 22 14.79 -6.39 -0.28
CA ALA A 22 14.74 -5.66 0.99
C ALA A 22 16.15 -5.40 1.59
N VAL A 23 17.01 -4.75 0.82
CA VAL A 23 18.34 -4.30 1.22
C VAL A 23 18.29 -2.77 1.37
N ASP A 24 18.82 -2.25 2.47
CA ASP A 24 18.99 -0.81 2.74
C ASP A 24 17.73 0.06 2.54
N GLY A 25 16.56 -0.45 2.93
CA GLY A 25 15.31 0.31 2.84
C GLY A 25 14.76 0.49 1.41
N ARG A 26 15.42 -0.05 0.37
CA ARG A 26 14.97 0.05 -1.03
C ARG A 26 13.58 -0.53 -1.23
N ALA A 27 13.28 -1.69 -0.63
CA ALA A 27 11.93 -2.25 -0.65
C ALA A 27 10.87 -1.30 -0.05
N THR A 28 11.23 -0.50 0.96
CA THR A 28 10.33 0.53 1.50
C THR A 28 10.12 1.66 0.50
N GLU A 29 11.17 2.10 -0.16
CA GLU A 29 11.09 3.15 -1.17
C GLU A 29 10.30 2.70 -2.41
N ALA A 30 10.55 1.48 -2.89
CA ALA A 30 9.76 0.86 -3.94
C ALA A 30 8.29 0.76 -3.55
N ALA A 31 7.99 0.38 -2.30
CA ALA A 31 6.60 0.32 -1.83
C ALA A 31 5.96 1.71 -1.81
N LEU A 32 6.70 2.73 -1.35
CA LEU A 32 6.24 4.12 -1.36
C LEU A 32 5.98 4.64 -2.78
N ARG A 33 6.85 4.33 -3.73
CA ARG A 33 6.68 4.71 -5.14
C ARG A 33 5.50 4.00 -5.78
N ALA A 34 5.35 2.70 -5.55
CA ALA A 34 4.23 1.91 -6.04
C ALA A 34 2.90 2.40 -5.48
N LEU A 35 2.84 2.70 -4.17
CA LEU A 35 1.65 3.25 -3.51
C LEU A 35 1.30 4.64 -4.07
N ALA A 36 2.29 5.52 -4.20
CA ALA A 36 2.10 6.85 -4.76
C ALA A 36 1.53 6.77 -6.19
N GLY A 37 2.09 5.91 -7.04
CA GLY A 37 1.61 5.70 -8.40
C GLY A 37 0.17 5.17 -8.45
N ALA A 38 -0.14 4.14 -7.66
CA ALA A 38 -1.48 3.54 -7.64
C ALA A 38 -2.57 4.50 -7.11
N LEU A 39 -2.20 5.39 -6.18
CA LEU A 39 -3.12 6.38 -5.59
C LEU A 39 -3.13 7.72 -6.35
N GLY A 40 -2.29 7.90 -7.38
CA GLY A 40 -2.15 9.16 -8.12
C GLY A 40 -1.54 10.30 -7.28
N LEU A 41 -0.76 9.97 -6.25
CA LEU A 41 -0.13 10.91 -5.33
C LEU A 41 1.34 11.15 -5.71
N ARG A 42 1.90 12.28 -5.27
CA ARG A 42 3.35 12.51 -5.32
C ARG A 42 4.05 11.71 -4.21
N ARG A 43 5.32 11.34 -4.42
CA ARG A 43 6.12 10.64 -3.39
C ARG A 43 6.20 11.39 -2.06
N THR A 44 6.21 12.72 -2.08
CA THR A 44 6.23 13.58 -0.89
C THR A 44 4.93 13.54 -0.09
N GLN A 45 3.84 13.14 -0.72
CA GLN A 45 2.51 13.00 -0.10
C GLN A 45 2.31 11.64 0.57
N VAL A 46 3.29 10.74 0.48
CA VAL A 46 3.25 9.42 1.09
C VAL A 46 4.41 9.29 2.07
N ARG A 47 4.10 9.15 3.36
CA ARG A 47 5.10 9.07 4.43
C ARG A 47 4.95 7.79 5.22
N LEU A 48 6.06 7.09 5.45
CA LEU A 48 6.08 5.98 6.41
C LEU A 48 6.01 6.54 7.83
N VAL A 49 4.99 6.17 8.58
CA VAL A 49 4.81 6.60 9.98
C VAL A 49 5.05 5.47 10.98
N ARG A 50 4.93 4.20 10.56
CA ARG A 50 5.20 3.04 11.41
C ARG A 50 5.73 1.85 10.61
N GLY A 51 6.57 1.04 11.24
CA GLY A 51 6.98 -0.26 10.71
C GLY A 51 8.24 -0.23 9.86
N ALA A 52 9.14 0.75 10.06
CA ALA A 52 10.43 0.81 9.36
C ALA A 52 11.23 -0.50 9.44
N THR A 53 11.18 -1.18 10.59
CA THR A 53 11.81 -2.48 10.85
C THR A 53 10.84 -3.66 10.79
N SER A 54 9.55 -3.43 10.49
CA SER A 54 8.51 -4.45 10.43
C SER A 54 8.13 -4.79 8.99
N ARG A 55 7.58 -5.99 8.77
CA ARG A 55 6.96 -6.37 7.50
C ARG A 55 5.65 -5.62 7.25
N VAL A 56 4.95 -5.24 8.32
CA VAL A 56 3.73 -4.42 8.26
C VAL A 56 4.11 -2.96 8.43
N LYS A 57 3.71 -2.13 7.46
CA LYS A 57 4.04 -0.71 7.40
C LYS A 57 2.76 0.12 7.33
N THR A 58 2.74 1.19 8.13
CA THR A 58 1.66 2.18 8.09
C THR A 58 2.17 3.42 7.40
N PHE A 59 1.43 3.86 6.39
CA PHE A 59 1.74 5.06 5.62
C PHE A 59 0.66 6.11 5.84
N GLU A 60 1.10 7.35 5.96
CA GLU A 60 0.26 8.53 5.99
C GLU A 60 0.19 9.12 4.58
N LEU A 61 -1.01 9.50 4.16
CA LEU A 61 -1.31 10.09 2.86
C LEU A 61 -1.78 11.51 3.06
N THR A 62 -1.12 12.47 2.43
CA THR A 62 -1.48 13.89 2.49
C THR A 62 -2.01 14.34 1.14
N THR A 63 -3.26 14.78 1.07
CA THR A 63 -3.88 15.25 -0.17
C THR A 63 -4.70 16.52 0.10
N PRO A 64 -4.86 17.44 -0.87
CA PRO A 64 -5.84 18.51 -0.77
C PRO A 64 -7.25 17.94 -0.57
N ALA A 65 -8.09 18.64 0.21
CA ALA A 65 -9.46 18.19 0.48
C ALA A 65 -10.30 17.98 -0.80
N ALA A 66 -10.02 18.75 -1.85
CA ALA A 66 -10.67 18.60 -3.16
C ALA A 66 -10.38 17.24 -3.83
N ASP A 67 -9.21 16.65 -3.56
CA ASP A 67 -8.77 15.39 -4.16
C ASP A 67 -9.09 14.17 -3.29
N GLU A 68 -9.54 14.38 -2.04
CA GLU A 68 -9.86 13.32 -1.09
C GLU A 68 -10.88 12.29 -1.64
N PRO A 69 -11.99 12.69 -2.30
CA PRO A 69 -12.94 11.72 -2.85
C PRO A 69 -12.30 10.81 -3.90
N ALA A 70 -11.46 11.39 -4.76
CA ALA A 70 -10.77 10.63 -5.80
C ALA A 70 -9.69 9.71 -5.22
N LEU A 71 -8.99 10.13 -4.17
CA LEU A 71 -8.06 9.28 -3.43
C LEU A 71 -8.79 8.09 -2.80
N ARG A 72 -9.93 8.34 -2.15
CA ARG A 72 -10.74 7.31 -1.49
C ARG A 72 -11.25 6.26 -2.48
N ALA A 73 -11.75 6.69 -3.64
CA ALA A 73 -12.16 5.77 -4.71
C ALA A 73 -11.02 4.88 -5.23
N ARG A 74 -9.79 5.41 -5.33
CA ARG A 74 -8.61 4.61 -5.72
C ARG A 74 -8.20 3.63 -4.62
N LEU A 75 -8.30 4.04 -3.36
CA LEU A 75 -8.02 3.17 -2.22
C LEU A 75 -9.02 2.02 -2.14
N ASP A 76 -10.31 2.31 -2.31
CA ASP A 76 -11.37 1.29 -2.33
C ASP A 76 -11.14 0.29 -3.47
N ARG A 77 -10.69 0.75 -4.64
CA ARG A 77 -10.30 -0.14 -5.76
C ARG A 77 -9.13 -1.05 -5.41
N LEU A 78 -8.09 -0.50 -4.79
CA LEU A 78 -6.93 -1.26 -4.30
C LEU A 78 -7.32 -2.31 -3.25
N LEU A 79 -8.27 -1.97 -2.37
CA LEU A 79 -8.79 -2.85 -1.32
C LEU A 79 -9.75 -3.91 -1.86
N ALA A 80 -10.56 -3.57 -2.85
CA ALA A 80 -11.44 -4.49 -3.58
C ALA A 80 -10.65 -5.53 -4.38
N GLY A 81 -9.36 -5.27 -4.62
CA GLY A 81 -8.45 -6.23 -5.23
C GLY A 81 -8.54 -6.27 -6.75
N ASP A 82 -8.84 -5.15 -7.42
CA ASP A 82 -8.70 -5.08 -8.88
C ASP A 82 -7.23 -5.36 -9.24
N ASP A 83 -7.04 -6.59 -9.73
CA ASP A 83 -5.79 -7.24 -10.07
C ASP A 83 -4.98 -6.38 -11.04
N LEU A 84 -3.79 -5.95 -10.61
CA LEU A 84 -2.72 -5.59 -11.54
C LEU A 84 -1.68 -6.70 -11.71
N ASP A 85 -1.83 -7.86 -11.07
CA ASP A 85 -1.03 -9.06 -11.38
C ASP A 85 -1.68 -10.29 -10.72
N GLY A 86 -2.36 -11.09 -11.53
CA GLY A 86 -3.05 -12.30 -11.11
C GLY A 86 -2.12 -13.28 -10.39
N THR A 87 -2.20 -13.32 -9.07
CA THR A 87 -1.91 -14.52 -8.25
C THR A 87 -2.52 -14.31 -6.85
N ALA A 88 -3.85 -14.46 -6.77
CA ALA A 88 -4.54 -14.66 -5.52
C ALA A 88 -4.22 -16.07 -4.99
N SER A 89 -3.15 -16.22 -4.21
CA SER A 89 -3.04 -17.36 -3.30
C SER A 89 -3.73 -17.00 -1.99
N ALA A 90 -4.99 -17.41 -1.90
CA ALA A 90 -5.64 -17.66 -0.63
C ALA A 90 -4.80 -18.66 0.17
N THR A 91 -4.48 -18.37 1.43
CA THR A 91 -4.18 -19.40 2.43
C THR A 91 -4.59 -18.87 3.79
N THR A 92 -5.75 -19.36 4.22
CA THR A 92 -6.24 -19.46 5.59
C THR A 92 -5.17 -20.05 6.52
N GLY A 93 -5.05 -19.49 7.72
CA GLY A 93 -4.34 -20.06 8.86
C GLY A 93 -4.77 -19.34 10.13
#